data_AF-A0A7S0JKA8-F1
#
_entry.id   AF-A0A7S0JKA8-F1
#
_cell.length_a   1.000
_cell.length_b   1.000
_cell.length_c   1.000
_cell.angle_alpha   90.00
_cell.angle_beta   90.00
_cell.angle_gamma   90.00
#
_symmetry.space_group_name_H-M   'P 1'
#
loop_
_entity.id
_entity.type
_entity.pdbx_description
1 polymer ?
#
loop_
_entity_poly.entity_id
_entity_poly.type
_entity_poly.pdbx_seq_one_letter_code
_entity_poly.pdbx_strand_id
1 'polypeptide(L)'
;PWPTSKRGDSSVNCGRCSAAVNRYCGHELTRSRCSMPTAERLSELAALPEEQWLCALPPLISSEGVDALSQWRDTTNKHKHRLVHVAAAKGFTRALEALSAAGFDLNAQRDSDMCTPLHLAIFYKKPRTASLLKELGVDTALQNSYGESCDAKYEKLAETMQNIIWLDLELTSGFYDPAPARILEAALIITDKDLNELGRGHWVINGFSADELLALPDFHQKTFRDRQPGGAFPPLTEAPGNGLFSDVVASTTTKEAAQEGMLAL
;
A
#
# COMPACT_ATOMS: atom_id res chain seq x y z
N PRO A 1 20.06 -41.30 30.00
CA PRO A 1 21.53 -41.49 29.97
C PRO A 1 22.18 -40.43 29.04
N TRP A 2 22.64 -39.35 29.65
CA TRP A 2 23.40 -38.29 28.97
C TRP A 2 24.89 -38.69 28.93
N PRO A 3 25.63 -38.43 27.84
CA PRO A 3 27.08 -38.46 27.88
C PRO A 3 27.64 -37.07 28.18
N THR A 4 28.58 -37.03 29.12
CA THR A 4 29.32 -35.85 29.58
C THR A 4 30.48 -35.46 28.66
N SER A 5 30.62 -34.15 28.47
CA SER A 5 31.77 -33.32 28.08
C SER A 5 33.00 -33.93 27.36
N LYS A 6 33.41 -33.27 26.26
CA LYS A 6 34.79 -32.82 26.08
C LYS A 6 34.80 -31.41 25.46
N ARG A 7 35.52 -30.49 26.11
CA ARG A 7 36.03 -29.27 25.47
C ARG A 7 37.04 -29.71 24.42
N GLY A 8 36.84 -29.25 23.20
CA GLY A 8 37.74 -29.44 22.08
C GLY A 8 37.54 -28.26 21.14
N ASP A 9 38.62 -27.52 20.95
CA ASP A 9 38.77 -26.48 19.95
C ASP A 9 38.26 -26.99 18.58
N SER A 10 37.34 -26.26 17.95
CA SER A 10 36.95 -26.53 16.58
C SER A 10 36.45 -25.25 15.93
N SER A 11 37.25 -24.75 15.00
CA SER A 11 36.83 -23.93 13.87
C SER A 11 35.47 -24.42 13.35
N VAL A 12 34.45 -23.59 13.48
CA VAL A 12 33.11 -23.90 12.97
C VAL A 12 33.19 -23.84 11.45
N ASN A 13 33.38 -25.02 10.86
CA ASN A 13 33.31 -25.26 9.44
C ASN A 13 31.88 -24.96 8.96
N CYS A 14 31.65 -23.76 8.43
CA CYS A 14 30.42 -23.34 7.76
C CYS A 14 30.30 -24.07 6.41
N GLY A 15 30.10 -25.39 6.47
CA GLY A 15 30.13 -26.29 5.32
C GLY A 15 28.77 -26.85 4.90
N ARG A 16 27.66 -26.34 5.44
CA ARG A 16 26.31 -26.82 5.09
C ARG A 16 25.26 -25.71 4.98
N CYS A 17 25.52 -24.71 4.15
CA CYS A 17 24.41 -24.07 3.46
C CYS A 17 23.97 -25.04 2.35
N SER A 18 22.89 -25.79 2.59
CA SER A 18 22.32 -26.63 1.55
C SER A 18 21.99 -25.77 0.32
N ALA A 19 22.35 -26.25 -0.87
CA ALA A 19 22.16 -25.55 -2.15
C ALA A 19 20.68 -25.25 -2.51
N ALA A 20 19.74 -25.50 -1.60
CA ALA A 20 18.31 -25.23 -1.75
C ALA A 20 17.93 -23.76 -1.50
N VAL A 21 18.74 -22.97 -0.78
CA VAL A 21 18.42 -21.55 -0.49
C VAL A 21 18.72 -20.62 -1.68
N ASN A 22 19.48 -21.08 -2.66
CA ASN A 22 20.06 -20.22 -3.70
C ASN A 22 19.18 -20.04 -4.95
N ARG A 23 17.91 -20.46 -4.93
CA ARG A 23 17.06 -20.49 -6.14
C ARG A 23 15.93 -19.45 -6.20
N TYR A 24 15.71 -18.66 -5.14
CA TYR A 24 14.55 -17.74 -5.05
C TYR A 24 14.86 -16.25 -4.96
N CYS A 25 16.13 -15.83 -4.96
CA CYS A 25 16.48 -14.42 -5.14
C CYS A 25 17.62 -14.31 -6.14
N GLY A 26 17.37 -13.65 -7.28
CA GLY A 26 18.38 -13.31 -8.29
C GLY A 26 19.38 -12.25 -7.83
N HIS A 27 19.74 -12.25 -6.55
CA HIS A 27 20.89 -11.54 -6.02
C HIS A 27 21.68 -12.53 -5.18
N GLU A 28 22.87 -12.80 -5.68
CA GLU A 28 23.92 -13.58 -5.05
C GLU A 28 24.15 -13.03 -3.62
N LEU A 29 23.55 -13.68 -2.61
CA LEU A 29 23.93 -13.53 -1.21
C LEU A 29 25.33 -14.16 -1.06
N THR A 30 26.32 -13.46 -1.61
CA THR A 30 27.71 -13.90 -1.68
C THR A 30 28.26 -14.11 -0.27
N ARG A 31 29.14 -15.09 -0.14
CA ARG A 31 29.87 -15.49 1.08
C ARG A 31 30.51 -14.34 1.88
N SER A 32 30.61 -13.12 1.33
CA SER A 32 31.18 -11.95 2.00
C SER A 32 30.28 -11.32 3.07
N ARG A 33 28.96 -11.55 3.05
CA ARG A 33 28.03 -10.96 4.03
C ARG A 33 27.98 -11.70 5.38
N CYS A 34 28.49 -12.94 5.46
CA CYS A 34 28.55 -13.69 6.71
C CYS A 34 29.60 -13.16 7.71
N SER A 35 30.55 -12.33 7.27
CA SER A 35 31.55 -11.71 8.15
C SER A 35 31.16 -10.32 8.67
N MET A 36 30.03 -9.77 8.22
CA MET A 36 29.55 -8.46 8.70
C MET A 36 28.95 -8.57 10.10
N PRO A 37 29.23 -7.62 11.00
CA PRO A 37 28.56 -7.53 12.29
C PRO A 37 27.03 -7.53 12.13
N THR A 38 26.32 -8.22 13.02
CA THR A 38 24.86 -8.32 13.02
C THR A 38 24.19 -6.95 12.96
N ALA A 39 24.73 -5.96 13.66
CA ALA A 39 24.21 -4.59 13.64
C ALA A 39 24.24 -3.94 12.24
N GLU A 40 25.31 -4.13 11.46
CA GLU A 40 25.42 -3.60 10.09
C GLU A 40 24.45 -4.30 9.14
N ARG A 41 24.31 -5.63 9.27
CA ARG A 41 23.35 -6.42 8.49
C ARG A 41 21.92 -5.95 8.72
N LEU A 42 21.57 -5.59 9.95
CA LEU A 42 20.24 -5.08 10.30
C LEU A 42 20.01 -3.64 9.83
N SER A 43 21.04 -2.79 9.87
CA SER A 43 20.97 -1.44 9.28
C SER A 43 20.75 -1.50 7.77
N GLU A 44 21.44 -2.40 7.07
CA GLU A 44 21.17 -2.64 5.65
C GLU A 44 19.75 -3.16 5.44
N LEU A 45 19.34 -4.18 6.22
CA LEU A 45 17.99 -4.76 6.12
C LEU A 45 16.91 -3.69 6.26
N ALA A 46 17.08 -2.76 7.20
CA ALA A 46 16.15 -1.65 7.43
C ALA A 46 15.91 -0.78 6.18
N ALA A 47 16.87 -0.71 5.26
CA ALA A 47 16.74 0.04 4.00
C ALA A 47 16.04 -0.74 2.87
N LEU A 48 15.99 -2.07 2.94
CA LEU A 48 15.53 -2.95 1.86
C LEU A 48 14.00 -3.07 1.77
N PRO A 49 13.45 -3.52 0.61
CA PRO A 49 12.03 -3.85 0.45
C PRO A 49 11.61 -5.12 1.23
N GLU A 50 10.30 -5.29 1.42
CA GLU A 50 9.73 -6.33 2.29
C GLU A 50 10.14 -7.76 1.88
N GLU A 51 10.25 -8.04 0.59
CA GLU A 51 10.62 -9.36 0.08
C GLU A 51 11.99 -9.79 0.60
N GLN A 52 12.92 -8.84 0.71
CA GLN A 52 14.26 -9.11 1.22
C GLN A 52 14.27 -9.26 2.74
N TRP A 53 13.35 -8.62 3.45
CA TRP A 53 13.09 -8.91 4.87
C TRP A 53 12.68 -10.35 5.07
N LEU A 54 11.71 -10.83 4.30
CA LEU A 54 11.19 -12.19 4.43
C LEU A 54 12.26 -13.25 4.14
N CYS A 55 13.18 -12.99 3.21
CA CYS A 55 14.29 -13.89 2.95
C CYS A 55 15.39 -13.83 4.04
N ALA A 56 15.65 -12.65 4.61
CA ALA A 56 16.76 -12.46 5.55
C ALA A 56 16.40 -12.76 7.01
N LEU A 57 15.14 -12.54 7.43
CA LEU A 57 14.71 -12.72 8.82
C LEU A 57 14.86 -14.16 9.33
N PRO A 58 14.40 -15.22 8.63
CA PRO A 58 14.53 -16.58 9.15
C PRO A 58 15.97 -17.01 9.46
N PRO A 59 16.96 -16.86 8.56
CA PRO A 59 18.34 -17.23 8.89
C PRO A 59 18.96 -16.33 9.96
N LEU A 60 18.60 -15.03 10.02
CA LEU A 60 19.07 -14.13 11.08
C LEU A 60 18.54 -14.53 12.46
N ILE A 61 17.24 -14.81 12.57
CA ILE A 61 16.62 -15.25 13.82
C ILE A 61 17.23 -16.57 14.28
N SER A 62 17.50 -17.49 13.34
CA SER A 62 18.14 -18.76 13.64
C SER A 62 19.60 -18.62 14.11
N SER A 63 20.36 -17.63 13.63
CA SER A 63 21.77 -17.48 13.99
C SER A 63 21.98 -16.61 15.24
N GLU A 64 21.24 -15.52 15.37
CA GLU A 64 21.45 -14.51 16.42
C GLU A 64 20.48 -14.65 17.60
N GLY A 65 19.33 -15.29 17.37
CA GLY A 65 18.24 -15.39 18.36
C GLY A 65 17.35 -14.13 18.41
N VAL A 66 16.11 -14.34 18.86
CA VAL A 66 15.08 -13.29 18.93
C VAL A 66 15.47 -12.18 19.89
N ASP A 67 16.02 -12.52 21.06
CA ASP A 67 16.37 -11.55 22.10
C ASP A 67 17.37 -10.50 21.59
N ALA A 68 18.45 -10.94 20.93
CA ALA A 68 19.47 -10.04 20.39
C ALA A 68 18.89 -9.12 19.30
N LEU A 69 18.08 -9.68 18.40
CA LEU A 69 17.48 -8.92 17.29
C LEU A 69 16.38 -7.95 17.77
N SER A 70 15.61 -8.33 18.79
CA SER A 70 14.55 -7.50 19.37
C SER A 70 15.11 -6.24 20.03
N GLN A 71 16.35 -6.31 20.53
CA GLN A 71 17.04 -5.20 21.18
C GLN A 71 17.84 -4.33 20.21
N TRP A 72 18.01 -4.74 18.96
CA TRP A 72 18.72 -3.92 17.98
C TRP A 72 18.06 -2.54 17.81
N ARG A 73 18.91 -1.53 17.61
CA ARG A 73 18.53 -0.13 17.45
C ARG A 73 19.14 0.40 16.16
N ASP A 74 18.30 0.93 15.28
CA ASP A 74 18.74 1.61 14.07
C ASP A 74 19.58 2.84 14.43
N THR A 75 20.84 2.86 13.98
CA THR A 75 21.77 3.96 14.22
C THR A 75 21.68 5.06 13.17
N THR A 76 21.02 4.80 12.04
CA THR A 76 20.82 5.77 10.96
C THR A 76 19.66 6.74 11.26
N ASN A 77 18.76 6.32 12.14
CA ASN A 77 17.59 7.09 12.54
C ASN A 77 17.74 7.67 13.96
N LYS A 78 17.48 8.97 14.13
CA LYS A 78 17.50 9.66 15.43
C LYS A 78 16.59 9.02 16.50
N HIS A 79 15.55 8.31 16.06
CA HIS A 79 14.56 7.68 16.92
C HIS A 79 14.92 6.26 17.37
N LYS A 80 16.04 5.70 16.87
CA LYS A 80 16.56 4.39 17.26
C LYS A 80 15.52 3.27 17.11
N HIS A 81 14.95 3.16 15.92
CA HIS A 81 13.90 2.17 15.65
C HIS A 81 14.41 0.74 15.87
N ARG A 82 13.55 -0.11 16.44
CA ARG A 82 13.72 -1.57 16.41
C ARG A 82 13.11 -2.13 15.12
N LEU A 83 13.36 -3.40 14.81
CA LEU A 83 12.81 -4.04 13.59
C LEU A 83 11.30 -3.88 13.45
N VAL A 84 10.53 -4.11 14.53
CA VAL A 84 9.07 -3.96 14.54
C VAL A 84 8.60 -2.53 14.22
N HIS A 85 9.37 -1.52 14.63
CA HIS A 85 9.09 -0.11 14.34
C HIS A 85 9.33 0.20 12.86
N VAL A 86 10.44 -0.30 12.30
CA VAL A 86 10.76 -0.11 10.88
C VAL A 86 9.70 -0.79 10.00
N ALA A 87 9.36 -2.05 10.32
CA ALA A 87 8.35 -2.80 9.58
C ALA A 87 6.99 -2.09 9.61
N ALA A 88 6.55 -1.59 10.79
CA ALA A 88 5.30 -0.85 10.90
C ALA A 88 5.32 0.49 10.15
N ALA A 89 6.40 1.27 10.26
CA ALA A 89 6.54 2.54 9.55
C ALA A 89 6.54 2.38 8.02
N LYS A 90 7.17 1.30 7.52
CA LYS A 90 7.20 0.98 6.08
C LYS A 90 5.91 0.34 5.57
N GLY A 91 5.13 -0.26 6.46
CA GLY A 91 3.89 -0.96 6.14
C GLY A 91 4.10 -2.44 5.76
N PHE A 92 5.18 -3.06 6.24
CA PHE A 92 5.56 -4.44 5.93
C PHE A 92 4.75 -5.44 6.76
N THR A 93 3.52 -5.67 6.33
CA THR A 93 2.55 -6.56 7.00
C THR A 93 3.04 -8.00 7.16
N ARG A 94 3.62 -8.60 6.11
CA ARG A 94 4.12 -9.99 6.14
C ARG A 94 5.36 -10.11 7.01
N ALA A 95 6.21 -9.09 7.02
CA ALA A 95 7.35 -9.05 7.93
C ALA A 95 6.90 -8.96 9.39
N LEU A 96 5.86 -8.18 9.70
CA LEU A 96 5.29 -8.10 11.05
C LEU A 96 4.68 -9.42 11.51
N GLU A 97 3.96 -10.13 10.65
CA GLU A 97 3.47 -11.48 10.95
C GLU A 97 4.63 -12.43 11.25
N ALA A 98 5.70 -12.41 10.44
CA ALA A 98 6.88 -13.25 10.66
C ALA A 98 7.59 -12.91 11.98
N LEU A 99 7.74 -11.62 12.31
CA LEU A 99 8.31 -11.17 13.58
C LEU A 99 7.43 -11.58 14.77
N SER A 100 6.11 -11.43 14.65
CA SER A 100 5.14 -11.86 15.67
C SER A 100 5.21 -13.36 15.91
N ALA A 101 5.22 -14.16 14.84
CA ALA A 101 5.33 -15.62 14.92
C ALA A 101 6.67 -16.07 15.52
N ALA A 102 7.73 -15.28 15.36
CA ALA A 102 9.02 -15.50 15.99
C ALA A 102 9.09 -15.02 17.46
N GLY A 103 8.04 -14.40 17.99
CA GLY A 103 7.97 -13.96 19.38
C GLY A 103 8.51 -12.55 19.65
N PHE A 104 8.62 -11.69 18.63
CA PHE A 104 8.96 -10.29 18.85
C PHE A 104 7.80 -9.55 19.52
N ASP A 105 8.14 -8.70 20.49
CA ASP A 105 7.17 -7.81 21.14
C ASP A 105 6.73 -6.67 20.21
N LEU A 106 5.46 -6.71 19.81
CA LEU A 106 4.82 -5.68 18.98
C LEU A 106 4.33 -4.47 19.78
N ASN A 107 4.37 -4.52 21.11
CA ASN A 107 4.10 -3.40 22.01
C ASN A 107 5.38 -2.63 22.38
N ALA A 108 6.53 -3.02 21.84
CA ALA A 108 7.81 -2.41 22.15
C ALA A 108 7.75 -0.89 21.94
N GLN A 109 8.01 -0.12 23.00
CA GLN A 109 8.12 1.34 22.92
C GLN A 109 9.55 1.75 22.57
N ARG A 110 9.71 2.69 21.64
CA ARG A 110 11.04 3.24 21.33
C ARG A 110 11.49 4.28 22.35
N ASP A 111 12.79 4.27 22.63
CA ASP A 111 13.39 5.03 23.72
C ASP A 111 13.26 6.56 23.57
N SER A 112 13.00 7.05 22.35
CA SER A 112 13.01 8.49 22.03
C SER A 112 11.71 9.22 22.37
N ASP A 113 10.55 8.57 22.25
CA ASP A 113 9.25 9.19 22.55
C ASP A 113 8.17 8.16 22.92
N MET A 114 8.56 6.94 23.26
CA MET A 114 7.66 5.88 23.70
C MET A 114 6.60 5.47 22.67
N CYS A 115 6.75 5.83 21.39
CA CYS A 115 5.88 5.32 20.33
C CYS A 115 6.04 3.80 20.16
N THR A 116 4.91 3.11 19.99
CA THR A 116 4.85 1.69 19.61
C THR A 116 4.83 1.54 18.08
N PRO A 117 5.01 0.31 17.53
CA PRO A 117 4.76 0.03 16.12
C PRO A 117 3.40 0.55 15.61
N LEU A 118 2.33 0.43 16.40
CA LEU A 118 1.01 0.92 16.01
C LEU A 118 0.96 2.45 15.88
N HIS A 119 1.61 3.19 16.77
CA HIS A 119 1.74 4.64 16.65
C HIS A 119 2.37 5.03 15.31
N LEU A 120 3.42 4.32 14.90
CA LEU A 120 4.10 4.58 13.64
C LEU A 120 3.23 4.20 12.43
N ALA A 121 2.51 3.07 12.48
CA ALA A 121 1.59 2.69 11.42
C ALA A 121 0.50 3.76 11.21
N ILE A 122 -0.06 4.31 12.29
CA ILE A 122 -1.05 5.40 12.22
C ILE A 122 -0.39 6.69 11.68
N PHE A 123 0.75 7.09 12.25
CA PHE A 123 1.45 8.32 11.87
C PHE A 123 1.86 8.35 10.39
N TYR A 124 2.36 7.22 9.87
CA TYR A 124 2.76 7.07 8.46
C TYR A 124 1.61 6.67 7.53
N LYS A 125 0.35 6.73 8.02
CA LYS A 125 -0.86 6.40 7.24
C LYS A 125 -0.76 5.03 6.57
N LYS A 126 -0.43 4.00 7.37
CA LYS A 126 -0.34 2.59 6.96
C LYS A 126 -1.57 1.83 7.45
N PRO A 127 -2.74 1.99 6.78
CA PRO A 127 -4.02 1.48 7.24
C PRO A 127 -4.04 -0.04 7.46
N ARG A 128 -3.60 -0.79 6.43
CA ARG A 128 -3.52 -2.27 6.49
C ARG A 128 -2.63 -2.75 7.63
N THR A 129 -1.54 -2.04 7.88
CA THR A 129 -0.59 -2.36 8.95
C THR A 129 -1.15 -2.07 10.33
N ALA A 130 -1.87 -0.96 10.50
CA ALA A 130 -2.54 -0.63 11.75
C ALA A 130 -3.63 -1.67 12.10
N SER A 131 -4.45 -2.08 11.11
CA SER A 131 -5.44 -3.13 11.29
C SER A 131 -4.80 -4.47 11.66
N LEU A 132 -3.77 -4.90 10.94
CA LEU A 132 -3.03 -6.13 11.25
C LEU A 132 -2.46 -6.12 12.67
N LEU A 133 -1.81 -5.02 13.09
CA LEU A 133 -1.25 -4.94 14.45
C LEU A 133 -2.34 -5.12 15.52
N LYS A 134 -3.53 -4.54 15.31
CA LYS A 134 -4.69 -4.73 16.19
C LYS A 134 -5.19 -6.17 16.20
N GLU A 135 -5.26 -6.82 15.03
CA GLU A 135 -5.61 -8.24 14.91
C GLU A 135 -4.59 -9.15 15.64
N LEU A 136 -3.32 -8.75 15.66
CA LEU A 136 -2.25 -9.41 16.42
C LEU A 136 -2.29 -9.11 17.93
N GLY A 137 -3.28 -8.37 18.42
CA GLY A 137 -3.52 -8.18 19.85
C GLY A 137 -2.59 -7.20 20.54
N VAL A 138 -2.04 -6.21 19.81
CA VAL A 138 -1.27 -5.12 20.44
C VAL A 138 -2.14 -4.30 21.39
N ASP A 139 -1.53 -3.75 22.43
CA ASP A 139 -2.18 -2.86 23.38
C ASP A 139 -2.30 -1.45 22.78
N THR A 140 -3.53 -1.07 22.46
CA THR A 140 -3.87 0.20 21.82
C THR A 140 -3.94 1.37 22.82
N ALA A 141 -3.96 1.07 24.13
CA ALA A 141 -4.03 2.05 25.21
C ALA A 141 -2.66 2.57 25.65
N LEU A 142 -1.56 1.95 25.22
CA LEU A 142 -0.20 2.41 25.51
C LEU A 142 -0.02 3.86 25.04
N GLN A 143 0.50 4.70 25.94
CA GLN A 143 0.74 6.10 25.66
C GLN A 143 2.20 6.37 25.29
N ASN A 144 2.39 7.23 24.29
CA ASN A 144 3.70 7.79 23.97
C ASN A 144 4.09 8.91 24.98
N SER A 145 5.28 9.50 24.83
CA SER A 145 5.78 10.57 25.72
C SER A 145 4.96 11.86 25.65
N TYR A 146 4.07 12.00 24.67
CA TYR A 146 3.15 13.12 24.51
C TYR A 146 1.77 12.85 25.16
N GLY A 147 1.59 11.68 25.81
CA GLY A 147 0.33 11.28 26.42
C GLY A 147 -0.71 10.76 25.42
N GLU A 148 -0.29 10.47 24.18
CA GLU A 148 -1.20 10.02 23.12
C GLU A 148 -1.24 8.49 23.10
N SER A 149 -2.45 7.91 23.10
CA SER A 149 -2.66 6.48 22.80
C SER A 149 -3.10 6.26 21.36
N CYS A 150 -3.13 5.00 20.93
CA CYS A 150 -3.61 4.63 19.61
C CYS A 150 -5.13 4.45 19.54
N ASP A 151 -5.85 4.24 20.65
CA ASP A 151 -7.31 3.97 20.64
C ASP A 151 -8.11 4.97 19.81
N ALA A 152 -8.21 6.22 20.27
CA ALA A 152 -9.01 7.25 19.63
C ALA A 152 -8.47 7.65 18.24
N LYS A 153 -7.14 7.64 18.07
CA LYS A 153 -6.50 7.95 16.76
C LYS A 153 -6.75 6.84 15.74
N TYR A 154 -6.74 5.59 16.17
CA TYR A 154 -7.05 4.43 15.34
C TYR A 154 -8.52 4.42 14.94
N GLU A 155 -9.45 4.67 15.87
CA GLU A 155 -10.89 4.72 15.57
C GLU A 155 -11.17 5.74 14.47
N LYS A 156 -10.64 6.97 14.61
CA LYS A 156 -10.76 7.99 13.58
C LYS A 156 -10.12 7.58 12.26
N LEU A 157 -8.96 6.93 12.29
CA LEU A 157 -8.34 6.38 11.07
C LEU A 157 -9.26 5.31 10.44
N ALA A 158 -9.80 4.40 11.25
CA ALA A 158 -10.67 3.32 10.81
C ALA A 158 -11.99 3.80 10.20
N GLU A 159 -12.58 4.86 10.74
CA GLU A 159 -13.71 5.55 10.14
C GLU A 159 -13.37 6.06 8.74
N THR A 160 -12.22 6.73 8.56
CA THR A 160 -11.79 7.20 7.23
C THR A 160 -11.43 6.09 6.25
N MET A 161 -11.07 4.90 6.75
CA MET A 161 -10.74 3.71 5.94
C MET A 161 -11.98 2.97 5.43
N GLN A 162 -13.16 3.27 5.99
CA GLN A 162 -14.43 2.68 5.60
C GLN A 162 -15.09 3.44 4.45
N ASN A 163 -14.45 4.49 3.96
CA ASN A 163 -14.99 5.23 2.82
C ASN A 163 -14.93 4.36 1.56
N ILE A 164 -16.07 4.23 0.89
CA ILE A 164 -16.24 3.51 -0.36
C ILE A 164 -16.25 4.55 -1.49
N ILE A 165 -15.40 4.34 -2.49
CA ILE A 165 -15.36 5.17 -3.69
C ILE A 165 -16.13 4.45 -4.79
N TRP A 166 -17.22 5.07 -5.23
CA TRP A 166 -17.99 4.68 -6.39
C TRP A 166 -17.46 5.49 -7.57
N LEU A 167 -16.93 4.79 -8.58
CA LEU A 167 -16.38 5.41 -9.77
C LEU A 167 -17.18 4.92 -10.98
N ASP A 168 -17.75 5.88 -11.71
CA ASP A 168 -18.39 5.65 -12.98
C ASP A 168 -17.61 6.39 -14.07
N LEU A 169 -17.29 5.68 -15.15
CA LEU A 169 -16.46 6.20 -16.23
C LEU A 169 -17.11 5.90 -17.57
N GLU A 170 -17.31 6.95 -18.36
CA GLU A 170 -17.65 6.81 -19.77
C GLU A 170 -16.38 6.88 -20.60
N LEU A 171 -16.16 5.85 -21.41
CA LEU A 171 -14.93 5.63 -22.16
C LEU A 171 -15.18 5.69 -23.67
N THR A 172 -14.14 5.91 -24.45
CA THR A 172 -14.20 5.83 -25.92
C THR A 172 -14.15 4.41 -26.47
N SER A 173 -13.81 3.42 -25.64
CA SER A 173 -13.66 2.04 -26.08
C SER A 173 -14.00 1.06 -24.97
N GLY A 174 -14.60 -0.06 -25.36
CA GLY A 174 -14.96 -1.15 -24.45
C GLY A 174 -13.85 -2.18 -24.29
N PHE A 175 -14.11 -3.21 -23.47
CA PHE A 175 -13.15 -4.28 -23.17
C PHE A 175 -12.63 -5.05 -24.40
N TYR A 176 -13.40 -5.08 -25.49
CA TYR A 176 -13.07 -5.83 -26.70
C TYR A 176 -12.43 -5.00 -27.80
N ASP A 177 -12.29 -3.69 -27.59
CA ASP A 177 -11.74 -2.79 -28.59
C ASP A 177 -10.20 -2.73 -28.49
N PRO A 178 -9.48 -2.78 -29.62
CA PRO A 178 -8.02 -2.74 -29.63
C PRO A 178 -7.45 -1.34 -29.35
N ALA A 179 -8.28 -0.30 -29.42
CA ALA A 179 -7.86 1.08 -29.21
C ALA A 179 -7.79 1.41 -27.70
N PRO A 180 -6.78 2.17 -27.25
CA PRO A 180 -6.67 2.57 -25.85
C PRO A 180 -7.88 3.42 -25.44
N ALA A 181 -8.53 3.03 -24.34
CA ALA A 181 -9.66 3.75 -23.80
C ALA A 181 -9.25 5.14 -23.31
N ARG A 182 -10.00 6.16 -23.74
CA ARG A 182 -9.91 7.52 -23.24
C ARG A 182 -11.19 7.84 -22.48
N ILE A 183 -11.06 8.58 -21.37
CA ILE A 183 -12.20 8.98 -20.54
C ILE A 183 -12.89 10.17 -21.19
N LEU A 184 -14.19 10.03 -21.46
CA LEU A 184 -15.10 11.09 -21.91
C LEU A 184 -15.72 11.81 -20.71
N GLU A 185 -16.07 11.07 -19.67
CA GLU A 185 -16.71 11.57 -18.46
C GLU A 185 -16.32 10.70 -17.27
N ALA A 186 -16.23 11.33 -16.10
CA ALA A 186 -16.03 10.64 -14.84
C ALA A 186 -16.99 11.18 -13.78
N ALA A 187 -17.64 10.28 -13.06
CA ALA A 187 -18.42 10.60 -11.87
C ALA A 187 -17.85 9.84 -10.68
N LEU A 188 -17.77 10.51 -9.53
CA LEU A 188 -17.25 9.94 -8.30
C LEU A 188 -18.21 10.23 -7.15
N ILE A 189 -18.53 9.22 -6.36
CA ILE A 189 -19.26 9.36 -5.09
C ILE A 189 -18.40 8.70 -4.01
N ILE A 190 -18.18 9.42 -2.91
CA ILE A 190 -17.54 8.90 -1.71
C ILE A 190 -18.66 8.67 -0.69
N THR A 191 -18.79 7.45 -0.17
CA THR A 191 -19.70 7.14 0.93
C THR A 191 -18.93 6.61 2.13
N ASP A 192 -19.51 6.64 3.32
CA ASP A 192 -19.04 5.79 4.42
C ASP A 192 -19.45 4.31 4.18
N LYS A 193 -19.15 3.42 5.14
CA LYS A 193 -19.54 1.99 5.06
C LYS A 193 -21.05 1.75 5.11
N ASP A 194 -21.81 2.71 5.62
CA ASP A 194 -23.27 2.62 5.76
C ASP A 194 -23.99 3.29 4.57
N LEU A 195 -23.22 3.64 3.52
CA LEU A 195 -23.67 4.25 2.26
C LEU A 195 -24.17 5.69 2.41
N ASN A 196 -23.81 6.39 3.49
CA ASN A 196 -24.07 7.82 3.58
C ASN A 196 -23.06 8.58 2.71
N GLU A 197 -23.55 9.48 1.87
CA GLU A 197 -22.70 10.28 0.98
C GLU A 197 -21.85 11.28 1.77
N LEU A 198 -20.54 11.24 1.53
CA LEU A 198 -19.53 12.14 2.09
C LEU A 198 -19.07 13.20 1.08
N GLY A 199 -19.13 12.86 -0.22
CA GLY A 199 -18.76 13.76 -1.29
C GLY A 199 -19.16 13.22 -2.65
N ARG A 200 -19.32 14.13 -3.62
CA ARG A 200 -19.59 13.80 -5.03
C ARG A 200 -18.89 14.74 -5.97
N GLY A 201 -18.53 14.22 -7.14
CA GLY A 201 -18.01 15.02 -8.24
C GLY A 201 -18.38 14.40 -9.59
N HIS A 202 -18.41 15.26 -10.59
CA HIS A 202 -18.78 14.91 -11.96
C HIS A 202 -18.00 15.82 -12.91
N TRP A 203 -17.33 15.22 -13.89
CA TRP A 203 -16.47 15.93 -14.82
C TRP A 203 -16.61 15.34 -16.22
N VAL A 204 -17.00 16.20 -17.17
CA VAL A 204 -16.94 15.89 -18.60
C VAL A 204 -15.61 16.37 -19.14
N ILE A 205 -14.84 15.48 -19.77
CA ILE A 205 -13.44 15.71 -20.13
C ILE A 205 -13.33 16.25 -21.57
N ASN A 206 -12.56 17.31 -21.74
CA ASN A 206 -12.32 17.92 -23.05
C ASN A 206 -11.28 17.15 -23.90
N GLY A 207 -10.98 17.69 -25.09
CA GLY A 207 -9.90 17.18 -25.95
C GLY A 207 -10.33 16.13 -26.96
N PHE A 208 -11.62 16.10 -27.31
CA PHE A 208 -12.16 15.26 -28.37
C PHE A 208 -12.80 16.15 -29.45
N SER A 209 -12.41 15.93 -30.69
CA SER A 209 -13.05 16.54 -31.85
C SER A 209 -14.34 15.81 -32.22
N ALA A 210 -15.22 16.50 -32.95
CA ALA A 210 -16.44 15.88 -33.45
C ALA A 210 -16.17 14.68 -34.37
N ASP A 211 -15.12 14.75 -35.20
CA ASP A 211 -14.74 13.64 -36.07
C ASP A 211 -14.27 12.42 -35.29
N GLU A 212 -13.52 12.61 -34.20
CA GLU A 212 -13.13 11.51 -33.30
C GLU A 212 -14.35 10.86 -32.66
N LEU A 213 -15.32 11.66 -32.18
CA LEU A 213 -16.54 11.15 -31.58
C LEU A 213 -17.43 10.43 -32.60
N LEU A 214 -17.50 10.92 -33.85
CA LEU A 214 -18.23 10.27 -34.95
C LEU A 214 -17.61 8.93 -35.36
N ALA A 215 -16.30 8.75 -35.15
CA ALA A 215 -15.59 7.52 -35.45
C ALA A 215 -15.75 6.43 -34.36
N LEU A 216 -16.38 6.75 -33.23
CA LEU A 216 -16.60 5.76 -32.16
C LEU A 216 -17.59 4.66 -32.59
N PRO A 217 -17.47 3.43 -32.04
CA PRO A 217 -18.34 2.31 -32.41
C PRO A 217 -19.83 2.57 -32.17
N ASP A 218 -20.68 1.79 -32.86
CA ASP A 218 -22.14 1.90 -32.84
C ASP A 218 -22.76 2.03 -31.44
N PHE A 219 -22.23 1.30 -30.45
CA PHE A 219 -22.70 1.41 -29.06
C PHE A 219 -22.59 2.86 -28.56
N HIS A 220 -21.42 3.49 -28.71
CA HIS A 220 -21.18 4.86 -28.27
C HIS A 220 -22.05 5.84 -29.05
N GLN A 221 -22.19 5.63 -30.37
CA GLN A 221 -23.08 6.46 -31.20
C GLN A 221 -24.52 6.43 -30.70
N LYS A 222 -25.02 5.26 -30.30
CA LYS A 222 -26.40 5.11 -29.80
C LYS A 222 -26.57 5.63 -28.38
N THR A 223 -25.56 5.48 -27.52
CA THR A 223 -25.65 5.82 -26.11
C THR A 223 -25.38 7.30 -25.84
N PHE A 224 -24.38 7.91 -26.50
CA PHE A 224 -23.81 9.19 -26.07
C PHE A 224 -24.17 10.40 -26.94
N ARG A 225 -24.85 10.20 -28.08
CA ARG A 225 -25.34 11.32 -28.90
C ARG A 225 -26.48 12.08 -28.24
N ASP A 226 -26.83 13.23 -28.80
CA ASP A 226 -27.96 14.01 -28.33
C ASP A 226 -29.27 13.22 -28.37
N ARG A 227 -30.12 13.52 -27.40
CA ARG A 227 -31.41 12.86 -27.26
C ARG A 227 -32.41 13.30 -28.32
N GLN A 228 -32.33 14.54 -28.78
CA GLN A 228 -33.28 15.19 -29.68
C GLN A 228 -32.54 16.11 -30.67
N PRO A 229 -33.14 16.45 -31.82
CA PRO A 229 -32.54 17.37 -32.78
C PRO A 229 -32.27 18.77 -32.18
N GLY A 230 -31.19 19.42 -32.61
CA GLY A 230 -30.88 20.82 -32.26
C GLY A 230 -29.77 21.03 -31.22
N GLY A 231 -29.21 19.96 -30.64
CA GLY A 231 -27.99 20.07 -29.85
C GLY A 231 -26.72 20.09 -30.71
N ALA A 232 -25.55 20.18 -30.07
CA ALA A 232 -24.27 20.34 -30.77
C ALA A 232 -23.86 19.06 -31.53
N PHE A 233 -24.42 17.90 -31.17
CA PHE A 233 -24.22 16.62 -31.86
C PHE A 233 -25.53 16.05 -32.39
N PRO A 234 -25.68 15.84 -33.70
CA PRO A 234 -26.95 15.37 -34.23
C PRO A 234 -27.33 13.98 -33.66
N PRO A 235 -28.60 13.80 -33.23
CA PRO A 235 -29.11 12.51 -32.76
C PRO A 235 -29.12 11.49 -33.90
N LEU A 236 -29.20 10.19 -33.57
CA LEU A 236 -29.57 9.17 -34.55
C LEU A 236 -31.08 9.17 -34.76
N THR A 237 -31.51 8.89 -35.99
CA THR A 237 -32.94 8.76 -36.33
C THR A 237 -33.62 7.58 -35.63
N GLU A 238 -32.87 6.52 -35.31
CA GLU A 238 -33.41 5.24 -34.82
C GLU A 238 -33.17 4.98 -33.33
N ALA A 239 -32.39 5.83 -32.64
CA ALA A 239 -32.04 5.64 -31.24
C ALA A 239 -31.78 6.97 -30.52
N PRO A 240 -32.38 7.23 -29.35
CA PRO A 240 -32.05 8.37 -28.53
C PRO A 240 -30.79 8.08 -27.68
N GLY A 241 -29.84 9.01 -27.64
CA GLY A 241 -28.72 8.98 -26.71
C GLY A 241 -28.94 9.88 -25.49
N ASN A 242 -27.91 10.00 -24.65
CA ASN A 242 -27.94 10.77 -23.39
C ASN A 242 -27.39 12.21 -23.51
N GLY A 243 -26.77 12.59 -24.62
CA GLY A 243 -26.23 13.94 -24.87
C GLY A 243 -24.74 14.15 -24.57
N LEU A 244 -24.04 13.14 -24.06
CA LEU A 244 -22.65 13.27 -23.62
C LEU A 244 -21.70 13.82 -24.70
N PHE A 245 -21.89 13.51 -25.99
CA PHE A 245 -21.03 14.02 -27.06
C PHE A 245 -21.05 15.56 -27.16
N SER A 246 -22.22 16.17 -26.99
CA SER A 246 -22.33 17.63 -26.93
C SER A 246 -21.61 18.20 -25.74
N ASP A 247 -21.76 17.57 -24.57
CA ASP A 247 -21.11 18.00 -23.35
C ASP A 247 -19.58 17.90 -23.46
N VAL A 248 -19.07 16.83 -24.09
CA VAL A 248 -17.63 16.62 -24.34
C VAL A 248 -17.05 17.71 -25.23
N VAL A 249 -17.74 18.09 -26.30
CA VAL A 249 -17.25 19.16 -27.20
C VAL A 249 -17.41 20.55 -26.59
N ALA A 250 -18.40 20.76 -25.74
CA ALA A 250 -18.56 22.01 -25.00
C ALA A 250 -17.60 22.13 -23.81
N SER A 251 -17.07 21.01 -23.32
CA SER A 251 -16.24 20.98 -22.12
C SER A 251 -14.92 21.73 -22.29
N THR A 252 -14.57 22.51 -21.27
CA THR A 252 -13.25 23.13 -21.11
C THR A 252 -12.41 22.43 -20.04
N THR A 253 -12.95 21.42 -19.37
CA THR A 253 -12.30 20.71 -18.28
C THR A 253 -11.24 19.76 -18.81
N THR A 254 -9.97 20.00 -18.47
CA THR A 254 -8.88 19.10 -18.80
C THR A 254 -8.86 17.89 -17.87
N LYS A 255 -8.12 16.84 -18.27
CA LYS A 255 -7.91 15.65 -17.44
C LYS A 255 -7.26 15.99 -16.10
N GLU A 256 -6.29 16.90 -16.12
CA GLU A 256 -5.56 17.35 -14.93
C GLU A 256 -6.51 18.09 -13.98
N ALA A 257 -7.36 18.98 -14.50
CA ALA A 257 -8.34 19.69 -13.69
C ALA A 257 -9.39 18.74 -13.07
N ALA A 258 -9.83 17.72 -13.82
CA ALA A 258 -10.73 16.69 -13.27
C ALA A 258 -10.04 15.89 -12.16
N GLN A 259 -8.77 15.49 -12.35
CA GLN A 259 -7.99 14.79 -11.34
C GLN A 259 -7.80 15.63 -10.06
N GLU A 260 -7.47 16.91 -10.20
CA GLU A 260 -7.37 17.83 -9.06
C GLU A 260 -8.71 17.95 -8.32
N GLY A 261 -9.82 18.03 -9.07
CA GLY A 261 -11.17 18.01 -8.50
C GLY A 261 -11.47 16.73 -7.72
N MET A 262 -11.09 15.56 -8.24
CA MET A 262 -11.27 14.27 -7.55
C MET A 262 -10.45 14.17 -6.26
N LEU A 263 -9.22 14.69 -6.25
CA LEU A 263 -8.34 14.67 -5.08
C LEU A 263 -8.77 15.65 -3.98
N ALA A 264 -9.65 16.61 -4.31
CA ALA A 264 -10.15 17.61 -3.38
C ALA A 264 -11.45 17.20 -2.66
N LEU A 265 -12.08 16.08 -3.05
CA LEU A 265 -13.24 15.48 -2.38
C LEU A 265 -12.82 14.73 -1.11
#